data_AF-A0A2V6IRW8-F1
#
_entry.id   AF-A0A2V6IRW8-F1
#
_cell.length_a   1.000
_cell.length_b   1.000
_cell.length_c   1.000
_cell.angle_alpha   90.00
_cell.angle_beta   90.00
_cell.angle_gamma   90.00
#
_symmetry.space_group_name_H-M   'P 1'
#
loop_
_entity.id
_entity.type
_entity.pdbx_description
1 polymer ?
#
loop_
_entity_poly.entity_id
_entity_poly.type
_entity_poly.pdbx_seq_one_letter_code
_entity_poly.pdbx_strand_id
1 'polypeptide(L)'
;FYPTAIGWHPSERKEFGAAQHSAWETIQRSHAIANGCYVAAANRVGHEAPAGGDGIEFWGQSFICGPDGEVIAKGSVDREEIVIGEIDWARVNEHRTHWPFLRDRRVDAYGGIEQRLLD
;
A
#
# COMPACT_ATOMS: atom_id res chain seq x y z
N PHE A 1 9.17 3.35 -0.28
CA PHE A 1 9.04 1.99 -0.82
C PHE A 1 8.50 1.11 0.28
N TYR A 2 7.41 0.40 0.03
CA TYR A 2 6.81 -0.51 1.00
C TYR A 2 7.01 -1.96 0.51
N PRO A 3 8.10 -2.63 0.93
CA PRO A 3 8.23 -4.05 0.68
C PRO A 3 7.21 -4.77 1.55
N THR A 4 6.35 -5.55 0.93
CA THR A 4 5.44 -6.46 1.62
C THR A 4 5.71 -7.90 1.19
N ALA A 5 5.57 -8.82 2.13
CA ALA A 5 5.52 -10.25 1.86
C ALA A 5 4.20 -10.73 2.47
N ILE A 6 3.10 -10.39 1.81
CA ILE A 6 1.75 -10.63 2.30
C ILE A 6 0.95 -11.40 1.25
N GLY A 7 0.15 -12.33 1.74
CA GLY A 7 -0.56 -13.31 0.95
C GLY A 7 -1.76 -13.85 1.70
N TRP A 8 -2.50 -14.73 1.04
CA TRP A 8 -3.61 -15.42 1.65
C TRP A 8 -3.12 -16.71 2.31
N HIS A 9 -3.68 -17.02 3.48
CA HIS A 9 -3.76 -18.42 3.88
C HIS A 9 -4.75 -19.12 2.92
N PRO A 10 -4.40 -20.23 2.25
CA PRO A 10 -5.22 -20.79 1.18
C PRO A 10 -6.67 -21.11 1.58
N SER A 11 -6.88 -21.58 2.81
CA SER A 11 -8.22 -21.87 3.33
C SER A 11 -9.10 -20.62 3.52
N GLU A 12 -8.50 -19.45 3.74
CA GLU A 12 -9.19 -18.19 4.03
C GLU A 12 -9.42 -17.34 2.76
N ARG A 13 -8.67 -17.62 1.69
CA ARG A 13 -8.67 -16.83 0.45
C ARG A 13 -10.08 -16.61 -0.11
N LYS A 14 -10.91 -17.65 -0.11
CA LYS A 14 -12.25 -17.59 -0.70
C LYS A 14 -13.18 -16.64 0.05
N GLU A 15 -13.06 -16.58 1.37
CA GLU A 15 -13.96 -15.81 2.23
C GLU A 15 -13.43 -14.39 2.48
N PHE A 16 -12.16 -14.25 2.84
CA PHE A 16 -11.58 -12.98 3.28
C PHE A 16 -10.64 -12.34 2.27
N GLY A 17 -10.22 -13.09 1.24
CA GLY A 17 -9.09 -12.69 0.42
C GLY A 17 -9.28 -11.36 -0.32
N ALA A 18 -10.48 -11.10 -0.83
CA ALA A 18 -10.80 -9.83 -1.48
C ALA A 18 -10.73 -8.64 -0.51
N ALA A 19 -11.24 -8.80 0.72
CA ALA A 19 -11.23 -7.76 1.74
C ALA A 19 -9.81 -7.50 2.25
N GLN A 20 -9.02 -8.55 2.51
CA GLN A 20 -7.63 -8.45 2.95
C GLN A 20 -6.74 -7.73 1.92
N HIS A 21 -6.83 -8.14 0.65
CA HIS A 21 -6.09 -7.48 -0.43
C HIS A 21 -6.52 -6.01 -0.59
N SER A 22 -7.84 -5.75 -0.59
CA SER A 22 -8.37 -4.38 -0.73
C SER A 22 -7.93 -3.47 0.41
N ALA A 23 -7.91 -3.97 1.65
CA ALA A 23 -7.42 -3.23 2.80
C ALA A 23 -5.94 -2.89 2.68
N TRP A 24 -5.11 -3.85 2.24
CA TRP A 24 -3.69 -3.63 1.96
C TRP A 24 -3.48 -2.56 0.88
N GLU A 25 -4.18 -2.65 -0.25
CA GLU A 25 -4.04 -1.64 -1.31
C GLU A 25 -4.51 -0.25 -0.83
N THR A 26 -5.64 -0.21 -0.10
CA THR A 26 -6.24 1.03 0.39
C THR A 26 -5.33 1.78 1.36
N ILE A 27 -4.76 1.09 2.36
CA ILE A 27 -3.92 1.76 3.35
C ILE A 27 -2.65 2.33 2.71
N GLN A 28 -2.09 1.63 1.74
CA GLN A 28 -0.91 2.06 0.99
C GLN A 28 -1.21 3.31 0.13
N ARG A 29 -2.35 3.32 -0.57
CA ARG A 29 -2.84 4.49 -1.32
C ARG A 29 -3.15 5.67 -0.40
N SER A 30 -3.63 5.42 0.81
CA SER A 30 -3.88 6.48 1.80
C SER A 30 -2.61 7.23 2.18
N HIS A 31 -1.45 6.57 2.20
CA HIS A 31 -0.17 7.22 2.48
C HIS A 31 0.21 8.20 1.36
N ALA A 32 -0.09 7.86 0.11
CA ALA A 32 0.11 8.75 -1.03
C ALA A 32 -0.74 10.02 -0.90
N ILE A 33 -2.03 9.83 -0.61
CA ILE A 33 -3.02 10.91 -0.41
C ILE A 33 -2.63 11.83 0.75
N ALA A 34 -2.35 11.25 1.92
CA ALA A 34 -2.08 12.01 3.14
C ALA A 34 -0.81 12.89 3.05
N ASN A 35 0.14 12.50 2.19
CA ASN A 35 1.43 13.17 2.06
C ASN A 35 1.62 13.87 0.69
N GLY A 36 0.64 13.75 -0.20
CA GLY A 36 0.72 14.19 -1.60
C GLY A 36 2.01 13.71 -2.26
N CYS A 37 2.26 12.41 -2.28
CA CYS A 37 3.47 11.84 -2.87
C CYS A 37 3.18 10.55 -3.64
N TYR A 38 4.10 10.15 -4.52
CA TYR A 38 4.04 8.84 -5.15
C TYR A 38 4.39 7.74 -4.15
N VAL A 39 3.65 6.64 -4.21
CA VAL A 39 3.91 5.43 -3.40
C VAL A 39 4.07 4.24 -4.33
N ALA A 40 5.16 3.50 -4.13
CA ALA A 40 5.40 2.19 -4.74
C ALA A 40 5.36 1.12 -3.64
N ALA A 41 4.46 0.15 -3.82
CA ALA A 41 4.30 -1.03 -2.98
C ALA A 41 4.71 -2.27 -3.79
N ALA A 42 5.68 -3.02 -3.30
CA ALA A 42 6.14 -4.24 -3.95
C ALA A 42 5.77 -5.44 -3.11
N ASN A 43 5.28 -6.49 -3.75
CA ASN A 43 4.90 -7.73 -3.13
C ASN A 43 5.40 -8.94 -3.92
N ARG A 44 5.49 -10.08 -3.24
CA ARG A 44 5.90 -11.36 -3.80
C ARG A 44 4.75 -12.03 -4.57
N VAL A 45 5.08 -12.95 -5.47
CA VAL A 45 4.14 -13.89 -6.09
C VAL A 45 4.53 -15.34 -5.75
N GLY A 46 3.57 -16.26 -5.92
CA GLY A 46 3.79 -17.69 -5.74
C GLY A 46 3.35 -18.21 -4.38
N HIS A 47 3.57 -19.50 -4.16
CA HIS A 47 3.17 -20.22 -2.95
C HIS A 47 4.40 -20.72 -2.19
N GLU A 48 4.43 -20.50 -0.87
CA GLU A 48 5.51 -20.98 -0.01
C GLU A 48 4.96 -21.72 1.22
N ALA A 49 5.48 -22.91 1.47
CA ALA A 49 5.16 -23.75 2.64
C ALA A 49 6.43 -24.30 3.33
N PRO A 50 7.36 -23.45 3.79
CA PRO A 50 8.68 -23.87 4.26
C PRO A 50 8.64 -24.70 5.56
N ALA A 51 7.60 -24.55 6.37
CA ALA A 51 7.40 -25.29 7.63
C ALA A 51 6.41 -26.47 7.49
N GLY A 52 5.97 -26.79 6.27
CA GLY A 52 4.84 -27.68 6.01
C GLY A 52 3.48 -27.01 6.26
N GLY A 53 2.38 -27.73 5.97
CA GLY A 53 1.01 -27.20 6.04
C GLY A 53 0.56 -26.47 4.76
N ASP A 54 -0.54 -25.73 4.85
CA ASP A 54 -1.17 -25.09 3.68
C ASP A 54 -0.33 -23.93 3.11
N GLY A 55 0.64 -23.39 3.87
CA GLY A 55 1.52 -22.33 3.40
C GLY A 55 0.83 -20.98 3.16
N ILE A 56 1.48 -20.12 2.38
CA ILE A 56 0.99 -18.78 2.03
C ILE A 56 1.02 -18.63 0.52
N GLU A 57 -0.10 -18.18 -0.06
CA GLU A 57 -0.18 -17.76 -1.45
C GLU A 57 -0.01 -16.24 -1.53
N PHE A 58 1.17 -15.77 -1.98
CA PHE A 58 1.43 -14.35 -2.14
C PHE A 58 0.68 -13.80 -3.34
N TRP A 59 -0.02 -12.69 -3.15
CA TRP A 59 -0.98 -12.16 -4.12
C TRP A 59 -0.39 -11.15 -5.10
N GLY A 60 0.94 -10.98 -5.16
CA GLY A 60 1.58 -10.05 -6.08
C GLY A 60 0.95 -8.68 -6.00
N GLN A 61 0.44 -8.19 -7.14
CA GLN A 61 -0.28 -6.93 -7.25
C GLN A 61 0.55 -5.73 -6.78
N SER A 62 1.88 -5.83 -6.89
CA SER A 62 2.79 -4.70 -6.76
C SER A 62 2.26 -3.53 -7.58
N PHE A 63 2.26 -2.32 -7.02
CA PHE A 63 1.66 -1.18 -7.69
C PHE A 63 2.38 0.12 -7.37
N ILE A 64 2.16 1.10 -8.25
CA ILE A 64 2.57 2.49 -8.07
C ILE A 64 1.31 3.34 -8.10
N CYS A 65 1.14 4.21 -7.11
CA CYS A 65 0.07 5.21 -7.10
C CYS A 65 0.60 6.64 -6.99
N GLY A 66 -0.17 7.57 -7.55
CA GLY A 66 0.10 9.00 -7.56
C GLY A 66 -0.28 9.71 -6.26
N PRO A 67 0.02 11.01 -6.15
CA PRO A 67 -0.27 11.84 -4.97
C PRO A 67 -1.74 11.87 -4.52
N ASP A 68 -2.67 11.65 -5.44
CA ASP A 68 -4.11 11.53 -5.23
C ASP A 68 -4.57 10.10 -4.91
N GLY A 69 -3.61 9.17 -4.81
CA GLY A 69 -3.85 7.75 -4.62
C GLY A 69 -4.34 7.03 -5.86
N GLU A 70 -4.36 7.62 -7.05
CA GLU A 70 -4.66 6.92 -8.30
C GLU A 70 -3.59 5.87 -8.59
N VAL A 71 -3.97 4.61 -8.86
CA VAL A 71 -3.02 3.57 -9.25
C VAL A 71 -2.64 3.76 -10.72
N ILE A 72 -1.38 4.05 -10.99
CA ILE A 72 -0.86 4.35 -12.34
C ILE A 72 -0.15 3.15 -13.00
N ALA A 73 0.25 2.16 -12.19
CA ALA A 73 0.83 0.92 -12.67
C ALA A 73 0.54 -0.19 -11.66
N LYS A 74 0.23 -1.40 -12.15
CA LYS A 74 -0.12 -2.54 -11.31
C LYS A 74 0.32 -3.85 -11.97
N GLY A 75 1.09 -4.65 -11.25
CA GLY A 75 1.50 -5.98 -11.68
C GLY A 75 0.40 -7.01 -11.49
N SER A 76 0.62 -8.20 -12.02
CA SER A 76 -0.28 -9.36 -11.91
C SER A 76 -0.33 -9.97 -10.51
N VAL A 77 -1.32 -10.84 -10.28
CA VAL A 77 -1.52 -11.51 -8.97
C VAL A 77 -0.47 -12.60 -8.74
N ASP A 78 -0.02 -13.26 -9.80
CA ASP A 78 0.59 -14.59 -9.74
C ASP A 78 1.86 -14.74 -10.58
N ARG A 79 2.33 -13.68 -11.26
CA ARG A 79 3.52 -13.75 -12.13
C ARG A 79 4.60 -12.76 -11.73
N GLU A 80 5.85 -13.19 -11.90
CA GLU A 80 6.99 -12.30 -11.78
C GLU A 80 6.90 -11.23 -12.87
N GLU A 81 7.08 -9.97 -12.47
CA GLU A 81 6.79 -8.85 -13.36
C GLU A 81 7.59 -7.60 -12.96
N ILE A 82 8.00 -6.82 -13.96
CA ILE A 82 8.56 -5.48 -13.77
C ILE A 82 7.41 -4.47 -13.87
N VAL A 83 7.04 -3.87 -12.75
CA VAL A 83 6.00 -2.81 -12.71
C VAL A 83 6.68 -1.45 -12.88
N ILE A 84 6.36 -0.76 -13.98
CA ILE A 84 6.94 0.54 -14.34
C ILE A 84 5.82 1.58 -14.35
N GLY A 85 6.08 2.74 -13.75
CA GLY A 85 5.18 3.89 -13.76
C GLY A 85 5.96 5.19 -13.97
N GLU A 86 5.39 6.10 -14.75
CA GLU A 86 5.95 7.42 -14.99
C GLU A 86 5.59 8.39 -13.86
N ILE A 87 6.57 9.19 -13.43
CA ILE A 87 6.42 10.16 -12.34
C ILE A 87 6.41 11.56 -12.93
N ASP A 88 5.39 12.33 -12.58
CA ASP A 88 5.31 13.77 -12.84
C ASP A 88 5.38 14.55 -11.53
N TRP A 89 6.48 15.27 -11.32
CA TRP A 89 6.69 16.08 -10.13
C TRP A 89 5.76 17.30 -10.06
N ALA A 90 5.17 17.74 -11.18
CA ALA A 90 4.18 18.81 -11.16
C ALA A 90 2.92 18.38 -10.40
N ARG A 91 2.46 17.12 -10.56
CA ARG A 91 1.31 16.57 -9.82
C ARG A 91 1.51 16.57 -8.30
N VAL A 92 2.75 16.39 -7.82
CA VAL A 92 3.07 16.47 -6.38
C VAL A 92 2.81 17.88 -5.84
N ASN A 93 3.31 18.89 -6.55
CA ASN A 93 3.13 20.28 -6.15
C ASN A 93 1.65 20.68 -6.22
N GLU A 94 0.99 20.34 -7.34
CA GLU A 94 -0.43 20.58 -7.53
C GLU A 94 -1.27 19.97 -6.38
N HIS A 95 -1.07 18.70 -6.08
CA HIS A 95 -1.83 18.02 -5.03
C HIS A 95 -1.60 18.67 -3.66
N ARG A 96 -0.36 18.99 -3.29
CA ARG A 96 -0.04 19.63 -2.00
C ARG A 96 -0.58 21.05 -1.87
N THR A 97 -0.78 21.76 -2.99
CA THR A 97 -1.44 23.07 -3.00
C THR A 97 -2.95 22.94 -2.84
N HIS A 98 -3.59 22.03 -3.56
CA HIS A 98 -5.05 21.86 -3.52
C HIS A 98 -5.54 21.16 -2.24
N TRP A 99 -4.77 20.20 -1.74
CA TRP A 99 -5.05 19.41 -0.53
C TRP A 99 -3.93 19.65 0.49
N PRO A 100 -3.92 20.82 1.16
CA PRO A 100 -2.78 21.30 1.94
C PRO A 100 -2.71 20.66 3.33
N PHE A 101 -2.81 19.33 3.42
CA PHE A 101 -2.77 18.60 4.68
C PHE A 101 -1.56 18.97 5.51
N LEU A 102 -0.37 19.06 4.89
CA LEU A 102 0.88 19.40 5.59
C LEU A 102 0.83 20.78 6.26
N ARG A 103 0.14 21.76 5.67
CA ARG A 103 -0.07 23.10 6.23
C ARG A 103 -1.04 23.05 7.42
N ASP A 104 -2.10 22.26 7.29
CA ASP A 104 -3.23 22.26 8.23
C ASP A 104 -3.06 21.24 9.39
N ARG A 105 -1.94 20.50 9.43
CA ARG A 105 -1.63 19.58 10.54
C ARG A 105 -1.65 20.31 11.88
N ARG A 106 -2.51 19.88 12.79
CA ARG A 106 -2.52 20.27 14.21
C ARG A 106 -1.41 19.57 14.99
N VAL A 107 -0.16 19.90 14.66
CA VAL A 107 1.03 19.31 15.28
C VAL A 107 1.08 19.53 16.79
N ASP A 108 0.45 20.59 17.28
CA ASP A 108 0.24 20.89 18.69
C ASP A 108 -0.65 19.86 19.41
N ALA A 109 -1.52 19.18 18.66
CA ALA A 109 -2.43 18.15 19.17
C ALA A 109 -1.93 16.72 18.94
N TYR A 110 -0.69 16.53 18.48
CA TYR A 110 -0.12 15.19 18.22
C TYR A 110 0.59 14.58 19.44
N GLY A 111 0.48 15.20 20.61
CA GLY A 111 1.01 14.61 21.84
C GLY A 111 0.42 13.23 22.09
N GLY A 112 1.28 12.25 22.40
CA GLY A 112 0.88 10.91 22.77
C GLY A 112 0.76 9.91 21.61
N ILE A 113 0.96 10.32 20.35
CA ILE A 113 1.01 9.37 19.21
C ILE A 113 2.20 8.42 19.29
N GLU A 114 3.23 8.80 20.06
CA GLU A 114 4.40 7.98 20.35
C GLU A 114 4.15 6.94 21.44
N GLN A 115 3.03 7.06 22.17
CA GLN A 115 2.64 6.11 23.21
C GLN A 115 1.95 4.89 22.60
N ARG A 116 2.12 3.73 23.23
CA ARG A 116 1.44 2.50 22.81
C ARG A 116 -0.08 2.59 22.97
N LEU A 117 -0.54 3.27 24.02
CA LEU A 117 -1.93 3.50 24.39
C LEU A 117 -1.97 4.70 25.36
N LEU A 118 -3.03 5.51 25.32
CA LEU A 118 -3.32 6.55 26.31
C LEU A 118 -4.61 6.16 27.04
N ASP A 119 -4.52 5.97 28.36
CA ASP A 119 -5.61 5.59 29.26
C ASP A 119 -6.13 6.77 30.10
#